data_AF-A0A4Q7DUI4-F1
#
_entry.id   AF-A0A4Q7DUI4-F1
#
_cell.length_a   1.000
_cell.length_b   1.000
_cell.length_c   1.000
_cell.angle_alpha   90.00
_cell.angle_beta   90.00
_cell.angle_gamma   90.00
#
_symmetry.space_group_name_H-M   'P 1'
#
loop_
_entity.id
_entity.type
_entity.pdbx_description
1 polymer ?
#
loop_
_entity_poly.entity_id
_entity_poly.type
_entity_poly.pdbx_seq_one_letter_code
_entity_poly.pdbx_strand_id
1 'polypeptide(L)'
;MKSLTSGPAMKSDLSDFVYPASLAVAKGECDRGIFVDGVGYSSALIANKINGIYAAVCQDPFCAKLARQHTDSNVFCLGAKIIGDMMAGEIVKTWLNTDPFM
;
A
#
# COMPACT_ATOMS: atom_id res chain seq x y z
N MET A 1 11.87 -3.96 5.75
CA MET A 1 10.56 -4.41 5.25
C MET A 1 10.15 -5.66 6.04
N LYS A 2 9.27 -5.54 7.04
CA LYS A 2 8.76 -6.72 7.77
C LYS A 2 7.65 -7.33 6.91
N SER A 3 7.90 -8.50 6.32
CA SER A 3 6.87 -9.25 5.60
C SER A 3 5.94 -9.91 6.62
N LEU A 4 4.66 -9.53 6.63
CA LEU A 4 3.63 -10.10 7.51
C LEU A 4 2.86 -11.28 6.88
N THR A 5 3.38 -11.89 5.79
CA THR A 5 2.57 -12.79 4.94
C THR A 5 3.06 -14.25 4.86
N SER A 6 3.67 -14.81 5.91
CA SER A 6 4.00 -16.26 5.94
C SER A 6 3.09 -17.05 6.88
N GLY A 7 1.84 -17.26 6.46
CA GLY A 7 0.90 -18.20 7.10
C GLY A 7 0.09 -18.96 6.03
N PRO A 8 -0.38 -20.19 6.33
CA PRO A 8 -1.15 -20.99 5.37
C PRO A 8 -2.42 -20.23 4.96
N ALA A 9 -2.98 -20.56 3.78
CA ALA A 9 -4.24 -19.99 3.28
C ALA A 9 -5.42 -20.37 4.20
N MET A 10 -5.48 -19.72 5.35
CA MET A 10 -6.59 -19.74 6.30
C MET A 10 -7.58 -18.68 5.83
N LYS A 11 -8.88 -18.98 5.91
CA LYS A 11 -9.92 -18.00 5.61
C LYS A 11 -9.75 -16.82 6.56
N SER A 12 -9.30 -15.69 6.02
CA SER A 12 -8.90 -14.52 6.78
C SER A 12 -9.45 -13.28 6.12
N ASP A 13 -10.01 -12.37 6.90
CA ASP A 13 -10.55 -11.14 6.36
C ASP A 13 -9.42 -10.15 6.07
N LEU A 14 -9.59 -9.33 5.03
CA LEU A 14 -8.57 -8.36 4.63
C LEU A 14 -8.20 -7.41 5.80
N SER A 15 -9.18 -7.08 6.65
CA SER A 15 -8.98 -6.25 7.84
C SER A 15 -7.98 -6.83 8.83
N ASP A 16 -7.89 -8.17 8.92
CA ASP A 16 -7.03 -8.85 9.89
C ASP A 16 -5.55 -8.59 9.61
N PHE A 17 -5.20 -8.22 8.37
CA PHE A 17 -3.83 -7.85 7.98
C PHE A 17 -3.66 -6.36 7.77
N VAL A 18 -4.60 -5.71 7.09
CA VAL A 18 -4.46 -4.29 6.74
C VAL A 18 -4.48 -3.42 7.98
N TYR A 19 -5.34 -3.71 8.98
CA TYR A 19 -5.44 -2.91 10.19
C TYR A 19 -4.15 -2.93 11.04
N PRO A 20 -3.60 -4.10 11.45
CA PRO A 20 -2.36 -4.12 12.23
C PRO A 20 -1.16 -3.59 11.45
N ALA A 21 -1.06 -3.85 10.14
CA ALA A 21 0.02 -3.33 9.32
C ALA A 21 -0.05 -1.79 9.20
N SER A 22 -1.25 -1.24 9.03
CA SER A 22 -1.47 0.21 9.01
C SER A 22 -1.15 0.85 10.37
N LEU A 23 -1.49 0.20 11.48
CA LEU A 23 -1.09 0.68 12.82
C LEU A 23 0.44 0.71 12.99
N ALA A 24 1.16 -0.29 12.48
CA ALA A 24 2.62 -0.30 12.54
C ALA A 24 3.24 0.87 11.77
N VAL A 25 2.71 1.18 10.58
CA VAL A 25 3.14 2.37 9.81
C VAL A 25 2.79 3.67 10.56
N ALA A 26 1.56 3.78 11.07
CA ALA A 26 1.11 4.98 11.79
C ALA A 26 1.93 5.26 13.07
N LYS A 27 2.41 4.20 13.73
CA LYS A 27 3.29 4.29 14.92
C LYS A 27 4.76 4.54 14.58
N GLY A 28 5.14 4.56 13.31
CA GLY A 28 6.54 4.67 12.89
C GLY A 28 7.36 3.40 13.14
N GLU A 29 6.72 2.26 13.39
CA GLU A 29 7.41 0.96 13.48
C GLU A 29 7.87 0.47 12.10
N CYS A 30 7.29 1.03 11.04
CA CYS A 30 7.64 0.85 9.64
C CYS A 30 7.55 2.20 8.92
N ASP A 31 8.51 2.50 8.05
CA ASP A 31 8.52 3.78 7.33
C ASP A 31 7.39 3.88 6.30
N ARG A 32 7.08 2.76 5.65
CA ARG A 32 6.16 2.67 4.51
C ARG A 32 5.48 1.30 4.44
N GLY A 33 4.25 1.26 3.93
CA GLY A 33 3.47 0.03 3.73
C GLY A 33 3.03 -0.18 2.28
N ILE A 34 3.03 -1.42 1.80
CA ILE A 34 2.44 -1.80 0.51
C ILE A 34 1.41 -2.91 0.76
N PHE A 35 0.18 -2.69 0.35
CA PHE A 35 -0.93 -3.64 0.46
C PHE A 35 -1.35 -4.10 -0.93
N VAL A 36 -1.60 -5.40 -1.05
CA VAL A 36 -2.01 -6.03 -2.30
C VAL A 36 -3.30 -6.77 -2.02
N ASP A 37 -4.38 -6.34 -2.67
CA ASP A 37 -5.66 -7.04 -2.66
C ASP A 37 -6.16 -7.27 -4.09
N GLY A 38 -7.41 -7.68 -4.29
CA GLY A 38 -7.93 -7.90 -5.64
C GLY A 38 -7.91 -6.65 -6.53
N VAL A 39 -8.22 -5.47 -5.99
CA VAL A 39 -8.47 -4.23 -6.77
C VAL A 39 -7.68 -3.02 -6.21
N GLY A 40 -7.42 -2.99 -4.92
CA GLY A 40 -6.65 -2.00 -4.16
C GLY A 40 -7.52 -1.12 -3.26
N TYR A 41 -8.79 -0.91 -3.59
CA TYR A 41 -9.67 0.02 -2.88
C TYR A 41 -10.01 -0.41 -1.46
N SER A 42 -10.25 -1.70 -1.23
CA SER A 42 -10.64 -2.21 0.09
C SER A 42 -9.54 -2.00 1.12
N SER A 43 -8.28 -2.25 0.75
CA SER A 43 -7.13 -2.01 1.62
C SER A 43 -6.98 -0.53 1.95
N ALA A 44 -7.08 0.35 0.95
CA ALA A 44 -6.97 1.79 1.17
C ALA A 44 -8.11 2.35 2.04
N LEU A 45 -9.34 1.85 1.86
CA LEU A 45 -10.49 2.26 2.67
C LEU A 45 -10.32 1.88 4.15
N ILE A 46 -9.73 0.72 4.43
CA ILE A 46 -9.43 0.30 5.82
C ILE A 46 -8.27 1.12 6.38
N ALA A 47 -7.18 1.24 5.63
CA ALA A 47 -5.96 1.92 6.06
C ALA A 47 -6.18 3.42 6.37
N ASN A 48 -6.91 4.13 5.51
CA ASN A 48 -7.19 5.56 5.68
C ASN A 48 -8.11 5.90 6.87
N LYS A 49 -8.70 4.91 7.55
CA LYS A 49 -9.44 5.15 8.81
C LYS A 49 -8.51 5.38 10.00
N ILE A 50 -7.22 5.09 9.86
CA ILE A 50 -6.22 5.24 10.91
C ILE A 50 -5.54 6.60 10.76
N ASN A 51 -5.53 7.39 11.83
CA ASN A 51 -4.86 8.68 11.84
C ASN A 51 -3.35 8.52 11.58
N GLY A 52 -2.79 9.39 10.73
CA GLY A 52 -1.39 9.33 10.31
C GLY A 52 -1.13 8.40 9.12
N ILE A 53 -2.16 7.79 8.54
CA ILE A 53 -2.06 7.03 7.29
C ILE A 53 -2.60 7.84 6.11
N TYR A 54 -1.80 7.87 5.06
CA TYR A 54 -2.13 8.41 3.75
C TYR A 54 -1.97 7.29 2.72
N ALA A 55 -3.01 6.47 2.59
CA ALA A 55 -3.03 5.33 1.68
C ALA A 55 -3.56 5.74 0.30
N ALA A 56 -2.76 5.50 -0.73
CA ALA A 56 -3.12 5.75 -2.13
C ALA A 56 -3.33 4.44 -2.90
N VAL A 57 -4.33 4.42 -3.79
CA VAL A 57 -4.54 3.34 -4.76
C VAL A 57 -4.09 3.85 -6.12
N CYS A 58 -3.16 3.16 -6.76
CA CYS A 58 -2.70 3.51 -8.11
C CYS A 58 -2.59 2.26 -8.97
N GLN A 59 -2.89 2.40 -10.26
CA GLN A 59 -2.88 1.29 -11.22
C GLN A 59 -1.86 1.51 -12.34
N ASP A 60 -1.06 2.57 -12.25
CA ASP A 60 -0.05 2.94 -13.23
C ASP A 60 1.09 3.74 -12.55
N PRO A 61 2.30 3.76 -13.16
CA PRO A 61 3.47 4.43 -12.58
C PRO A 61 3.30 5.95 -12.43
N PHE A 62 2.54 6.58 -13.32
CA PHE A 62 2.35 8.03 -13.30
C PHE A 62 1.55 8.44 -12.05
N CYS A 63 0.42 7.77 -11.79
CA CYS A 63 -0.35 7.98 -10.58
C CYS A 63 0.45 7.63 -9.32
N ALA A 64 1.25 6.57 -9.33
CA ALA A 64 2.10 6.19 -8.20
C ALA A 64 3.15 7.26 -7.86
N LYS A 65 3.77 7.85 -8.89
CA LYS A 65 4.65 9.00 -8.73
C LYS A 65 3.91 10.18 -8.10
N LEU A 66 2.76 10.57 -8.65
CA LEU A 66 1.99 11.70 -8.14
C LEU A 66 1.51 11.50 -6.70
N ALA A 67 1.07 10.28 -6.35
CA ALA A 67 0.66 9.93 -4.99
C ALA A 67 1.81 10.06 -3.99
N ARG A 68 3.05 9.84 -4.40
CA ARG A 68 4.20 10.06 -3.53
C ARG A 68 4.61 11.54 -3.50
N GLN A 69 4.62 12.20 -4.66
CA GLN A 69 5.03 13.59 -4.79
C GLN A 69 4.13 14.59 -4.08
N HIS A 70 2.82 14.43 -4.22
CA HIS A 70 1.85 15.45 -3.79
C HIS A 70 1.23 15.18 -2.42
N THR A 71 1.03 13.91 -2.07
CA THR A 71 0.34 13.54 -0.84
C THR A 71 1.26 12.84 0.16
N ASP A 72 2.56 12.72 -0.14
CA ASP A 72 3.54 12.00 0.67
C ASP A 72 3.00 10.64 1.16
N SER A 73 2.30 9.91 0.27
CA SER A 73 1.61 8.68 0.67
C SER A 73 2.59 7.72 1.33
N ASN A 74 2.27 7.29 2.55
CA ASN A 74 3.08 6.36 3.35
C ASN A 74 2.58 4.91 3.24
N VAL A 75 1.37 4.73 2.70
CA VAL A 75 0.81 3.43 2.35
C VAL A 75 0.42 3.42 0.88
N PHE A 76 0.70 2.31 0.20
CA PHE A 76 0.43 2.11 -1.21
C PHE A 76 -0.40 0.84 -1.42
N CYS A 77 -1.48 0.92 -2.21
CA CYS A 77 -2.41 -0.20 -2.41
C CYS A 77 -2.51 -0.59 -3.90
N LEU A 78 -2.39 -1.89 -4.18
CA LEU A 78 -2.38 -2.47 -5.53
C LEU A 78 -3.48 -3.52 -5.73
N GLY A 79 -3.99 -3.58 -6.96
CA GLY A 79 -4.98 -4.57 -7.40
C GLY A 79 -4.37 -5.74 -8.16
N ALA A 80 -4.16 -6.88 -7.49
CA ALA A 80 -3.59 -8.09 -8.07
C ALA A 80 -4.46 -8.76 -9.14
N LYS A 81 -5.77 -8.48 -9.21
CA LYS A 81 -6.66 -9.01 -10.26
C LYS A 81 -6.71 -8.11 -11.50
N ILE A 82 -6.12 -6.91 -11.44
CA ILE A 82 -6.24 -5.90 -12.49
C ILE A 82 -4.89 -5.65 -13.17
N ILE A 83 -3.81 -5.65 -12.39
CA ILE A 83 -2.47 -5.31 -12.86
C ILE A 83 -1.64 -6.59 -13.03
N GLY A 84 -0.99 -6.73 -14.18
CA GLY A 84 0.03 -7.78 -14.38
C GLY A 84 1.27 -7.57 -13.52
N ASP A 85 1.98 -8.65 -13.22
CA ASP A 85 3.18 -8.69 -12.38
C ASP A 85 4.26 -7.69 -12.79
N MET A 86 4.60 -7.59 -14.08
CA MET A 86 5.61 -6.65 -14.57
C MET A 86 5.22 -5.20 -14.29
N MET A 87 3.96 -4.85 -14.56
CA MET A 87 3.45 -3.50 -14.35
C MET A 87 3.34 -3.19 -12.85
N ALA A 88 2.91 -4.15 -12.04
CA ALA A 88 2.90 -4.00 -10.59
C ALA A 88 4.31 -3.72 -10.05
N GLY A 89 5.33 -4.42 -10.55
CA GLY A 89 6.73 -4.17 -10.21
C GLY A 89 7.19 -2.74 -10.55
N GLU A 90 6.89 -2.26 -11.75
CA GLU A 90 7.23 -0.89 -12.18
C GLU A 90 6.50 0.18 -11.34
N ILE A 91 5.24 -0.07 -10.99
CA ILE A 91 4.46 0.83 -10.14
C ILE A 91 5.08 0.92 -8.73
N VAL A 92 5.35 -0.24 -8.09
CA VAL A 92 5.99 -0.29 -6.77
C VAL A 92 7.34 0.41 -6.79
N LYS A 93 8.17 0.10 -7.80
CA LYS A 93 9.48 0.71 -7.98
C LYS A 93 9.38 2.22 -8.13
N THR A 94 8.41 2.71 -8.88
CA THR A 94 8.18 4.15 -9.06
C THR A 94 7.80 4.80 -7.73
N TRP A 95 6.86 4.24 -6.98
CA TRP A 95 6.44 4.79 -5.69
C TRP A 95 7.57 4.80 -4.64
N LEU A 96 8.38 3.73 -4.57
CA LEU A 96 9.49 3.63 -3.62
C LEU A 96 10.61 4.65 -3.90
N ASN A 97 10.93 4.86 -5.19
CA ASN A 97 12.03 5.73 -5.63
C ASN A 97 11.61 7.18 -5.90
N THR A 98 10.36 7.54 -5.62
CA THR A 98 9.88 8.92 -5.75
C THR A 98 9.98 9.61 -4.40
N ASP A 99 10.57 10.81 -4.40
CA ASP A 99 10.58 11.68 -3.23
C ASP A 99 9.38 12.64 -3.25
N PRO A 100 8.81 12.97 -2.08
CA PRO A 100 7.80 14.01 -1.97
C PRO A 100 8.39 15.37 -2.40
N PHE A 101 7.54 16.28 -2.88
CA PHE A 101 7.99 17.65 -3.22
C PHE A 101 8.30 18.52 -2.00
N MET A 102 7.84 18.13 -0.82
CA MET A 102 8.01 18.85 0.44
C MET A 102 9.07 18.22 1.32
#